data_AF-A0A1G9NK42-F1
#
_entry.id   AF-A0A1G9NK42-F1
#
_cell.length_a   1.000
_cell.length_b   1.000
_cell.length_c   1.000
_cell.angle_alpha   90.00
_cell.angle_beta   90.00
_cell.angle_gamma   90.00
#
_symmetry.space_group_name_H-M   'P 1'
#
loop_
_entity.id
_entity.type
_entity.pdbx_description
1 polymer ?
#
loop_
_entity_poly.entity_id
_entity_poly.type
_entity_poly.pdbx_seq_one_letter_code
_entity_poly.pdbx_strand_id
1 'polypeptide(L)' 'MEKRYDEYRTGQGVPVGGQYQCQSGGKVTFKEGESFPMCPVTGEETTWRHEDK' A
#
# COMPACT_ATOMS: atom_id res chain seq x y z
N MET A 1 21.17 -7.18 -7.22
CA MET A 1 19.75 -6.97 -7.61
C MET A 1 18.94 -6.97 -6.34
N GLU A 2 18.82 -5.82 -5.70
CA GLU A 2 18.12 -5.72 -4.42
C GLU A 2 16.63 -5.55 -4.72
N LYS A 3 15.87 -6.65 -4.64
CA LYS A 3 14.41 -6.60 -4.68
C LYS A 3 13.98 -5.84 -3.44
N ARG A 4 13.80 -4.51 -3.55
CA ARG A 4 13.16 -3.73 -2.51
C ARG A 4 11.69 -4.15 -2.51
N TYR A 5 11.30 -4.87 -1.46
CA TYR A 5 9.94 -5.27 -1.22
C TYR A 5 9.13 -4.03 -0.84
N ASP A 6 8.74 -3.22 -1.83
CA ASP A 6 7.82 -2.08 -1.65
C ASP A 6 6.34 -2.54 -1.67
N GLU A 7 6.10 -3.79 -1.24
CA GLU A 7 4.81 -4.46 -1.13
C GLU A 7 4.42 -4.58 0.35
N TYR A 8 3.36 -3.89 0.74
CA TYR A 8 2.88 -3.78 2.11
C TYR A 8 1.51 -4.43 2.26
N ARG A 9 1.25 -5.11 3.37
CA ARG A 9 -0.07 -5.73 3.60
C ARG A 9 -1.00 -4.78 4.37
N THR A 10 -2.31 -5.01 4.23
CA THR A 10 -3.32 -4.42 5.12
C THR A 10 -2.90 -4.60 6.59
N GLY A 11 -3.03 -3.54 7.37
CA GLY A 11 -2.64 -3.47 8.79
C GLY A 11 -1.16 -3.16 9.03
N GLN A 12 -0.30 -3.16 8.01
CA GLN A 12 1.09 -2.68 8.19
C GLN A 12 1.13 -1.15 8.33
N GLY A 13 2.12 -0.68 9.09
CA GLY A 13 2.46 0.73 9.14
C GLY A 13 3.07 1.20 7.82
N VAL A 14 2.60 2.34 7.35
CA VAL A 14 3.05 3.02 6.14
C VAL A 14 4.42 3.62 6.44
N PRO A 15 5.49 3.15 5.78
CA PRO A 15 6.84 3.60 6.11
C PRO A 15 7.17 4.99 5.56
N VAL A 16 6.52 5.40 4.46
CA VAL A 16 6.72 6.70 3.83
C VAL A 16 5.37 7.18 3.31
N GLY A 17 5.03 8.44 3.54
CA GLY A 17 3.81 9.03 2.99
C GLY A 17 3.91 9.17 1.47
N GLY A 18 2.87 8.75 0.75
CA GLY A 18 2.89 8.73 -0.70
C GLY A 18 1.66 8.06 -1.29
N GLN A 19 1.68 7.84 -2.60
CA GLN A 19 0.58 7.22 -3.32
C GLN A 19 0.83 5.72 -3.46
N TYR A 20 -0.14 4.92 -3.02
CA TYR A 20 -0.06 3.48 -3.04
C TYR A 20 -1.22 2.90 -3.83
N GLN A 21 -0.95 1.80 -4.54
CA GLN A 21 -1.92 1.08 -5.34
C GLN A 21 -2.15 -0.31 -4.73
N CYS A 22 -3.41 -0.68 -4.47
CA CYS A 22 -3.75 -2.07 -4.12
C CYS A 22 -3.75 -2.96 -5.36
N GLN A 23 -3.67 -4.28 -5.17
CA GLN A 23 -3.63 -5.27 -6.27
C GLN A 23 -4.82 -5.16 -7.23
N SER A 24 -5.99 -4.72 -6.76
CA SER A 24 -7.17 -4.48 -7.60
C SER A 24 -7.07 -3.23 -8.47
N GLY A 25 -5.98 -2.46 -8.37
CA GLY A 25 -5.77 -1.21 -9.10
C GLY A 25 -6.25 0.05 -8.37
N GLY A 26 -6.82 -0.08 -7.17
CA GLY A 26 -7.28 1.06 -6.37
C GLY A 26 -6.11 1.87 -5.80
N LYS A 27 -6.07 3.17 -6.08
CA LYS A 27 -5.01 4.07 -5.62
C LYS A 27 -5.46 4.87 -4.40
N VAL A 28 -4.64 4.90 -3.36
CA VAL A 28 -4.90 5.65 -2.13
C VAL A 28 -3.61 6.32 -1.68
N THR A 29 -3.72 7.58 -1.25
CA THR A 29 -2.61 8.32 -0.69
C THR A 29 -2.56 8.07 0.81
N PHE A 30 -1.45 7.54 1.29
CA PHE A 30 -1.20 7.33 2.71
C PHE A 30 -0.21 8.34 3.25
N LYS A 31 -0.29 8.57 4.55
CA LYS A 31 0.70 9.37 5.29
C LYS A 31 1.66 8.42 6.00
N GLU A 32 2.88 8.87 6.19
CA GLU A 32 3.87 8.14 6.99
C GLU A 32 3.31 7.88 8.40
N GLY A 33 3.44 6.65 8.88
CA GLY A 33 2.95 6.22 10.18
C GLY A 33 1.46 5.83 10.24
N GLU A 34 0.70 6.01 9.14
CA GLU A 34 -0.66 5.44 9.04
C GLU A 34 -0.62 3.92 8.89
N SER A 35 -1.76 3.25 9.02
CA SER A 35 -1.87 1.82 8.71
C SER A 35 -2.56 1.62 7.36
N PHE A 36 -2.06 0.66 6.57
CA PHE A 36 -2.70 0.29 5.31
C PHE A 36 -4.10 -0.31 5.56
N PRO A 37 -5.18 0.26 5.01
CA PRO A 37 -6.53 -0.28 5.12
C PRO A 37 -6.71 -1.50 4.18
N MET A 38 -7.90 -2.09 4.23
CA MET A 38 -8.35 -3.07 3.23
C MET A 38 -8.47 -2.40 1.85
N CYS A 39 -8.45 -3.16 0.75
CA CYS A 39 -8.55 -2.56 -0.58
C CYS A 39 -9.92 -1.87 -0.72
N PRO A 40 -9.99 -0.60 -1.11
CA PRO A 40 -11.25 0.12 -1.26
C PRO A 40 -12.13 -0.45 -2.39
N VAL A 41 -11.56 -1.28 -3.26
CA VAL A 41 -12.26 -1.89 -4.40
C VAL A 41 -12.98 -3.17 -4.00
N THR A 42 -12.32 -4.06 -3.27
CA THR A 42 -12.86 -5.39 -2.90
C THR A 42 -13.34 -5.47 -1.46
N GLY A 43 -12.86 -4.59 -0.58
CA GLY A 43 -13.14 -4.64 0.85
C GLY A 43 -12.39 -5.76 1.59
N GLU A 44 -11.42 -6.40 0.94
CA GLU A 44 -10.65 -7.52 1.48
C GLU A 44 -9.20 -7.11 1.78
N GLU A 45 -8.49 -7.98 2.51
CA GLU A 45 -7.05 -7.85 2.73
C GLU A 45 -6.32 -7.83 1.40
N THR A 46 -5.46 -6.83 1.22
CA THR A 46 -4.71 -6.65 -0.02
C THR A 46 -3.26 -6.35 0.26
N THR A 47 -2.46 -6.47 -0.79
CA THR A 47 -1.13 -5.89 -0.84
C THR A 47 -1.22 -4.51 -1.49
N TRP A 48 -0.48 -3.57 -0.93
CA TRP A 48 -0.31 -2.19 -1.35
C TRP A 48 1.10 -2.02 -1.88
N ARG A 49 1.21 -1.37 -3.03
CA ARG A 49 2.49 -1.07 -3.65
C ARG A 49 2.65 0.42 -3.82
N HIS A 50 3.82 0.95 -3.47
CA HIS A 50 4.09 2.38 -3.69
C HIS A 50 4.18 2.68 -5.20
N GLU A 51 3.47 3.70 -5.68
CA GLU A 51 3.39 4.03 -7.11
C GLU A 51 4.67 4.70 -7.63
N ASP A 52 5.41 5.40 -6.76
CA ASP A 52 6.62 6.14 -7.11
C ASP A 52 7.87 5.24 -7.27
N LYS A 53 7.73 3.90 -7.26
CA LYS A 53 8.88 2.97 -7.22
C LYS A 53 8.79 1.67 -8.02
#